data_AF-A0A559QVC1-F1
#
_entry.id   AF-A0A559QVC1-F1
#
_cell.length_a   1.000
_cell.length_b   1.000
_cell.length_c   1.000
_cell.angle_alpha   90.00
_cell.angle_beta   90.00
_cell.angle_gamma   90.00
#
_symmetry.space_group_name_H-M   'P 1'
#
loop_
_entity.id
_entity.type
_entity.pdbx_description
1 polymer ?
#
loop_
_entity_poly.entity_id
_entity_poly.type
_entity_poly.pdbx_seq_one_letter_code
_entity_poly.pdbx_strand_id
1 'polypeptide(L)'
;MEIKQPHTALMRAPLVMAFLWVLAACVRDMARVNSIDVPEHIYFLYAISGNFFYPAIFFFAGSFCGHFFVNPKRNPISFSWQWLGYSFVVWVVLQNLIEVVFSGYTDSAAVVSDIYYDFVTKPQNHLWILLALALTLPVLYAIARFKTAVKILLAIFAVHCCLNPDKSTLLYPLNLVTNYLYFSLLGLLLGDWLSRLVISRKIALLLTVLYLVVSVLWIQFVDHRPYIIDTKNFIFSHLGIVFIIAVSQLINLRNTSLQDSLKLALLLFVMHYIGVAGIRTVLLKTFHYTGAHGHLFAGVLLGIVIPYIAYRMRTWRIIAITLEAPRALRIYRRGLPQNDVRYTLFAKIASVCCISLIAGYTILYTVSESILAKSRPDVVNASDTINKETFDTAELSEGKRLAYLYGCAGGCHGGGMTGKSYHRVPFKGVYHAPNLRESVRRYNDSELLQIVKAGERPEGHPIMLGMPVAGFASVPDVQLQQVFNYIRSLPFEGGDSGGATLGPITRMELILGTFKNNETLVAEADQFFNTVPEASERNGQHWARAVCTECHGLSLQGNEEVRSPPLLVAKAYNIEQFKTLLREGVPPDGRDLGLMKQVARVRFNHFTDQEIEQIFAFLYTL
;
A
#
# COMPACT_ATOMS: atom_id res chain seq x y z
N MET A 1 -27.95 39.21 9.37
CA MET A 1 -27.15 39.80 8.28
C MET A 1 -27.22 38.86 7.10
N GLU A 2 -28.02 39.23 6.10
CA GLU A 2 -28.05 38.56 4.79
C GLU A 2 -26.67 38.71 4.13
N ILE A 3 -25.96 37.60 3.94
CA ILE A 3 -24.74 37.59 3.14
C ILE A 3 -25.18 37.51 1.67
N LYS A 4 -25.23 38.67 1.02
CA LYS A 4 -25.31 38.80 -0.45
C LYS A 4 -24.12 38.04 -1.07
N GLN A 5 -24.42 37.10 -1.97
CA GLN A 5 -23.45 36.26 -2.69
C GLN A 5 -22.32 37.08 -3.33
N PRO A 6 -21.06 36.60 -3.24
CA PRO A 6 -20.49 35.83 -4.33
C PRO A 6 -19.58 34.67 -3.85
N HIS A 7 -19.95 33.42 -4.12
CA HIS A 7 -19.19 32.24 -3.67
C HIS A 7 -18.88 31.23 -4.79
N THR A 8 -18.73 31.64 -6.05
CA THR A 8 -18.68 30.70 -7.18
C THR A 8 -17.43 29.81 -7.17
N ALA A 9 -16.25 30.35 -6.85
CA ALA A 9 -14.98 29.62 -6.92
C ALA A 9 -14.90 28.48 -5.88
N LEU A 10 -15.09 28.83 -4.61
CA LEU A 10 -14.98 27.88 -3.49
C LEU A 10 -16.06 26.79 -3.59
N MET A 11 -17.26 27.12 -4.09
CA MET A 11 -18.33 26.14 -4.32
C MET A 11 -18.03 25.15 -5.47
N ARG A 12 -17.13 25.49 -6.39
CA ARG A 12 -16.77 24.65 -7.55
C ARG A 12 -15.55 23.78 -7.28
N ALA A 13 -14.66 24.18 -6.37
CA ALA A 13 -13.43 23.46 -6.06
C ALA A 13 -13.60 21.95 -5.79
N PRO A 14 -14.61 21.49 -5.01
CA PRO A 14 -14.80 20.05 -4.79
C PRO A 14 -15.02 19.26 -6.09
N LEU A 15 -15.76 19.83 -7.05
CA LEU A 15 -16.01 19.19 -8.34
C LEU A 15 -14.75 19.16 -9.20
N VAL A 16 -14.01 20.28 -9.29
CA VAL A 16 -12.74 20.35 -10.03
C VAL A 16 -11.78 19.28 -9.54
N MET A 17 -11.66 19.15 -8.21
CA MET A 17 -10.82 18.13 -7.60
C MET A 17 -11.31 16.73 -7.91
N ALA A 18 -12.61 16.46 -7.78
CA ALA A 18 -13.15 15.14 -8.11
C ALA A 18 -12.88 14.75 -9.57
N PHE A 19 -12.99 15.68 -10.53
CA PHE A 19 -12.64 15.41 -11.92
C PHE A 19 -11.16 15.09 -12.12
N LEU A 20 -10.27 15.89 -11.53
CA LEU A 20 -8.83 15.64 -11.58
C LEU A 20 -8.46 14.33 -10.90
N TRP A 21 -9.18 13.94 -9.86
CA TRP A 21 -9.01 12.64 -9.20
C TRP A 21 -9.35 11.48 -10.12
N VAL A 22 -10.47 11.55 -10.85
CA VAL A 22 -10.84 10.47 -11.78
C VAL A 22 -9.75 10.30 -12.85
N LEU A 23 -9.22 11.40 -13.37
CA LEU A 23 -8.10 11.38 -14.32
C LEU A 23 -6.87 10.69 -13.71
N ALA A 24 -6.45 11.14 -12.52
CA ALA A 24 -5.30 10.58 -11.80
C ALA A 24 -5.48 9.09 -11.48
N ALA A 25 -6.67 8.71 -11.02
CA ALA A 25 -7.02 7.34 -10.67
C ALA A 25 -6.95 6.42 -11.89
N CYS A 26 -7.38 6.90 -13.07
CA CYS A 26 -7.30 6.14 -14.30
C CYS A 26 -5.84 5.87 -14.72
N VAL A 27 -4.97 6.88 -14.64
CA VAL A 27 -3.53 6.71 -14.93
C VAL A 27 -2.87 5.76 -13.92
N ARG A 28 -3.16 5.94 -12.63
CA ARG A 28 -2.66 5.06 -11.57
C ARG A 28 -3.12 3.61 -11.75
N ASP A 29 -4.37 3.42 -12.16
CA ASP A 29 -4.95 2.09 -12.35
C ASP A 29 -4.34 1.38 -13.57
N MET A 30 -4.10 2.09 -14.68
CA MET A 30 -3.37 1.53 -15.82
C MET A 30 -1.94 1.14 -15.46
N ALA A 31 -1.23 2.01 -14.72
CA ALA A 31 0.15 1.75 -14.30
C ALA A 31 0.32 0.56 -13.34
N ARG A 32 -0.76 0.05 -12.74
CA ARG A 32 -0.75 -1.15 -11.90
C ARG A 32 -0.75 -2.46 -12.70
N VAL A 33 -1.00 -2.42 -14.02
CA VAL A 33 -1.17 -3.61 -14.86
C VAL A 33 -0.04 -3.70 -15.87
N ASN A 34 0.71 -4.81 -15.83
CA ASN A 34 1.86 -5.03 -16.71
C ASN A 34 1.50 -5.14 -18.21
N SER A 35 0.21 -5.38 -18.53
CA SER A 35 -0.27 -5.53 -19.92
C SER A 35 -0.53 -4.21 -20.65
N ILE A 36 -0.47 -3.06 -19.97
CA ILE A 36 -0.68 -1.74 -20.58
C ILE A 36 0.64 -0.97 -20.49
N ASP A 37 1.24 -0.68 -21.64
CA ASP A 37 2.37 0.23 -21.71
C ASP A 37 1.85 1.67 -21.63
N VAL A 38 2.21 2.39 -20.55
CA VAL A 38 1.73 3.76 -20.28
C VAL A 38 2.81 4.75 -20.71
N PRO A 39 2.57 5.54 -21.78
CA PRO A 39 3.52 6.54 -22.24
C PRO A 39 3.82 7.61 -21.19
N GLU A 40 5.02 8.17 -21.24
CA GLU A 40 5.51 9.19 -20.31
C GLU A 40 4.59 10.42 -20.23
N HIS A 41 4.03 10.88 -21.36
CA HIS A 41 3.09 12.01 -21.39
C HIS A 41 1.74 11.72 -20.72
N ILE A 42 1.34 10.45 -20.62
CA ILE A 42 0.15 10.06 -19.85
C ILE A 42 0.51 9.97 -18.36
N TYR A 43 1.68 9.44 -18.03
CA TYR A 43 2.17 9.39 -16.66
C TYR A 43 2.33 10.81 -16.06
N PHE A 44 2.70 11.78 -16.90
CA PHE A 44 2.74 13.19 -16.55
C PHE A 44 1.42 13.71 -15.96
N LEU A 45 0.27 13.27 -16.46
CA LEU A 45 -1.06 13.66 -15.94
C LEU A 45 -1.26 13.20 -14.49
N TYR A 46 -0.75 12.02 -14.14
CA TYR A 46 -0.78 11.50 -12.77
C TYR A 46 0.16 12.31 -11.87
N ALA A 47 1.39 12.56 -12.32
CA ALA A 47 2.39 13.28 -11.55
C ALA A 47 1.96 14.73 -11.22
N ILE A 48 1.29 15.43 -12.15
CA ILE A 48 0.71 16.75 -11.89
C ILE A 48 -0.25 16.68 -10.68
N SER A 49 -1.19 15.74 -10.71
CA SER A 49 -2.25 15.66 -9.69
C SER A 49 -1.79 15.09 -8.35
N GLY A 50 -0.83 14.15 -8.36
CA GLY A 50 -0.45 13.34 -7.20
C GLY A 50 0.11 14.15 -6.02
N ASN A 51 0.83 15.24 -6.32
CA ASN A 51 1.60 15.98 -5.31
C ASN A 51 0.77 17.00 -4.52
N PHE A 52 -0.44 17.37 -4.96
CA PHE A 52 -1.26 18.36 -4.24
C PHE A 52 -2.67 17.87 -3.90
N PHE A 53 -3.09 16.70 -4.39
CA PHE A 53 -4.47 16.24 -4.24
C PHE A 53 -4.91 16.12 -2.77
N TYR A 54 -4.13 15.40 -1.96
CA TYR A 54 -4.42 15.25 -0.53
C TYR A 54 -4.31 16.59 0.23
N PRO A 55 -3.23 17.39 0.08
CA PRO A 55 -3.17 18.74 0.65
C PRO A 55 -4.40 19.60 0.33
N ALA A 56 -4.85 19.60 -0.93
CA ALA A 56 -6.01 20.36 -1.37
C ALA A 56 -7.29 19.87 -0.69
N ILE A 57 -7.52 18.56 -0.56
CA ILE A 57 -8.71 18.02 0.13
C ILE A 57 -8.80 18.53 1.55
N PHE A 58 -7.71 18.42 2.31
CA PHE A 58 -7.66 18.85 3.69
C PHE A 58 -7.81 20.38 3.81
N PHE A 59 -7.18 21.15 2.92
CA PHE A 59 -7.35 22.59 2.83
C PHE A 59 -8.80 23.01 2.61
N PHE A 60 -9.46 22.45 1.60
CA PHE A 60 -10.85 22.80 1.31
C PHE A 60 -11.79 22.34 2.43
N ALA A 61 -11.59 21.15 3.00
CA ALA A 61 -12.33 20.70 4.18
C ALA A 61 -12.24 21.70 5.34
N GLY A 62 -11.05 22.26 5.59
CA GLY A 62 -10.85 23.32 6.58
C GLY A 62 -11.59 24.62 6.24
N SER A 63 -11.52 25.08 5.00
CA SER A 63 -12.20 26.32 4.57
C SER A 63 -13.73 26.26 4.66
N PHE A 64 -14.33 25.07 4.53
CA PHE A 64 -15.76 24.89 4.69
C PHE A 64 -16.22 24.72 6.15
N CYS A 65 -15.30 24.56 7.10
CA CYS A 65 -15.60 24.31 8.51
C CYS A 65 -16.52 25.42 9.10
N GLY A 66 -16.27 26.68 8.75
CA GLY A 66 -17.15 27.80 9.10
C GLY A 66 -18.57 27.58 8.58
N HIS A 67 -18.72 27.24 7.30
CA HIS A 67 -20.01 27.02 6.64
C HIS A 67 -20.81 25.84 7.21
N PHE A 68 -20.15 24.76 7.63
CA PHE A 68 -20.82 23.57 8.18
C PHE A 68 -21.31 23.78 9.61
N PHE A 69 -20.61 24.58 10.40
CA PHE A 69 -20.86 24.66 11.84
C PHE A 69 -21.34 26.02 12.35
N VAL A 70 -21.74 26.95 11.46
CA VAL A 70 -22.48 28.18 11.83
C VAL A 70 -23.77 27.86 12.57
N ASN A 71 -24.42 26.71 12.30
CA ASN A 71 -25.67 26.33 12.96
C ASN A 71 -25.40 25.53 14.24
N PRO A 72 -25.67 26.08 15.44
CA PRO A 72 -25.42 25.39 16.71
C PRO A 72 -26.23 24.09 16.90
N LYS A 73 -27.27 23.85 16.09
CA LYS A 73 -28.06 22.61 16.09
C LYS A 73 -27.42 21.45 15.31
N ARG A 74 -26.33 21.69 14.57
CA ARG A 74 -25.60 20.65 13.81
C ARG A 74 -24.32 20.26 14.56
N ASN A 75 -24.32 19.06 15.14
CA ASN A 75 -23.15 18.51 15.81
C ASN A 75 -22.10 18.04 14.77
N PRO A 76 -20.84 18.53 14.85
CA PRO A 76 -19.77 18.18 13.90
C PRO A 76 -19.42 16.71 13.88
N ILE A 77 -19.41 16.06 15.04
CA ILE A 77 -19.10 14.64 15.16
C ILE A 77 -20.18 13.84 14.44
N SER A 78 -21.45 14.18 14.70
CA SER A 78 -22.58 13.56 14.05
C SER A 78 -22.57 13.78 12.54
N PHE A 79 -22.27 15.00 12.07
CA PHE A 79 -22.22 15.31 10.64
C PHE A 79 -21.09 14.56 9.93
N SER A 80 -19.89 14.62 10.49
CA SER A 80 -18.69 14.00 9.93
C SER A 80 -18.84 12.48 9.86
N TRP A 81 -19.39 11.86 10.91
CA TRP A 81 -19.67 10.43 10.91
C TRP A 81 -20.78 10.04 9.92
N GLN A 82 -21.91 10.76 9.90
CA GLN A 82 -23.07 10.40 9.09
C GLN A 82 -22.80 10.41 7.59
N TRP A 83 -21.91 11.29 7.13
CA TRP A 83 -21.59 11.44 5.72
C TRP A 83 -20.26 10.80 5.34
N LEU A 84 -19.19 11.05 6.09
CA LEU A 84 -17.84 10.61 5.69
C LEU A 84 -17.49 9.26 6.30
N GLY A 85 -17.68 9.10 7.62
CA GLY A 85 -17.39 7.83 8.31
C GLY A 85 -18.28 6.68 7.83
N TYR A 86 -19.57 6.93 7.66
CA TYR A 86 -20.52 5.97 7.12
C TYR A 86 -20.21 5.61 5.66
N SER A 87 -19.98 6.61 4.80
CA SER A 87 -19.59 6.35 3.40
C SER A 87 -18.31 5.53 3.33
N PHE A 88 -17.32 5.82 4.18
CA PHE A 88 -16.10 5.01 4.28
C PHE A 88 -16.42 3.54 4.56
N VAL A 89 -17.19 3.25 5.62
CA VAL A 89 -17.52 1.88 6.00
C VAL A 89 -18.26 1.15 4.87
N VAL A 90 -19.31 1.77 4.32
CA VAL A 90 -20.14 1.14 3.29
C VAL A 90 -19.34 0.88 2.03
N TRP A 91 -18.57 1.86 1.56
CA TRP A 91 -17.86 1.76 0.29
C TRP A 91 -16.60 0.91 0.37
N VAL A 92 -15.92 0.85 1.52
CA VAL A 92 -14.82 -0.11 1.73
C VAL A 92 -15.34 -1.54 1.63
N VAL A 93 -16.44 -1.85 2.32
CA VAL A 93 -17.06 -3.18 2.25
C VAL A 93 -17.53 -3.48 0.83
N LEU A 94 -18.28 -2.56 0.21
CA LEU A 94 -18.85 -2.78 -1.12
C LEU A 94 -17.77 -2.96 -2.19
N GLN A 95 -16.71 -2.14 -2.17
CA GLN A 95 -15.62 -2.27 -3.13
C GLN A 95 -14.85 -3.57 -2.95
N ASN A 96 -14.48 -3.93 -1.73
CA ASN A 96 -13.76 -5.18 -1.48
C ASN A 96 -14.62 -6.42 -1.80
N LEU A 97 -15.93 -6.38 -1.55
CA LEU A 97 -16.85 -7.45 -1.97
C LEU A 97 -16.88 -7.58 -3.50
N ILE A 98 -16.92 -6.47 -4.24
CA ILE A 98 -16.82 -6.49 -5.70
C ILE A 98 -15.46 -7.11 -6.12
N GLU A 99 -14.35 -6.66 -5.54
CA GLU A 99 -13.02 -7.19 -5.88
C GLU A 99 -12.89 -8.69 -5.58
N VAL A 100 -13.45 -9.18 -4.47
CA VAL A 100 -13.48 -10.62 -4.14
C VAL A 100 -14.34 -11.41 -5.12
N VAL A 101 -15.55 -10.92 -5.45
CA VAL A 101 -16.46 -11.58 -6.41
C VAL A 101 -15.82 -11.67 -7.80
N PHE A 102 -15.09 -10.65 -8.22
CA PHE A 102 -14.43 -10.59 -9.52
C PHE A 102 -12.96 -11.03 -9.50
N SER A 103 -12.44 -11.52 -8.38
CA SER A 103 -11.03 -11.93 -8.21
C SER A 103 -10.58 -13.01 -9.20
N GLY A 104 -11.49 -13.89 -9.63
CA GLY A 104 -11.22 -14.89 -10.67
C GLY A 104 -11.15 -14.32 -12.10
N TYR A 105 -11.59 -13.08 -12.31
CA TYR A 105 -11.58 -12.38 -13.59
C TYR A 105 -10.55 -11.24 -13.66
N THR A 106 -10.05 -10.78 -12.50
CA THR A 106 -9.03 -9.72 -12.39
C THR A 106 -7.67 -10.30 -12.05
N ASP A 107 -6.60 -9.55 -12.31
CA ASP A 107 -5.22 -9.99 -11.98
C ASP A 107 -4.90 -9.82 -10.47
N SER A 108 -5.92 -9.52 -9.64
CA SER A 108 -5.79 -9.29 -8.20
C SER A 108 -6.38 -10.45 -7.40
N ALA A 109 -5.55 -11.13 -6.61
CA ALA A 109 -5.98 -12.20 -5.69
C ALA A 109 -6.67 -11.63 -4.43
N ALA A 110 -7.78 -10.91 -4.61
CA ALA A 110 -8.53 -10.31 -3.51
C ALA A 110 -9.21 -11.39 -2.67
N VAL A 111 -9.07 -11.30 -1.35
CA VAL A 111 -9.64 -12.24 -0.37
C VAL A 111 -10.45 -11.49 0.69
N VAL A 112 -11.38 -12.17 1.37
CA VAL A 112 -12.27 -11.55 2.37
C VAL A 112 -11.50 -10.86 3.51
N SER A 113 -10.30 -11.35 3.83
CA SER A 113 -9.42 -10.69 4.81
C SER A 113 -8.97 -9.29 4.39
N ASP A 114 -8.98 -8.96 3.10
CA ASP A 114 -8.60 -7.63 2.58
C ASP A 114 -9.54 -6.53 3.07
N ILE A 115 -10.83 -6.86 3.29
CA ILE A 115 -11.80 -5.97 3.95
C ILE A 115 -11.24 -5.49 5.29
N TYR A 116 -10.67 -6.40 6.08
CA TYR A 116 -10.13 -6.11 7.40
C TYR A 116 -8.87 -5.24 7.34
N TYR A 117 -7.95 -5.51 6.41
CA TYR A 117 -6.74 -4.71 6.23
C TYR A 117 -7.03 -3.29 5.77
N ASP A 118 -7.99 -3.15 4.85
CA ASP A 118 -8.53 -1.87 4.40
C ASP A 118 -9.32 -1.14 5.51
N PHE A 119 -9.56 -1.74 6.68
CA PHE A 119 -10.14 -1.07 7.84
C PHE A 119 -9.12 -0.69 8.93
N VAL A 120 -7.93 -1.29 8.96
CA VAL A 120 -7.06 -1.23 10.16
C VAL A 120 -5.62 -0.80 9.89
N THR A 121 -4.92 -1.33 8.88
CA THR A 121 -3.45 -1.26 8.85
C THR A 121 -2.88 -0.33 7.79
N LYS A 122 -3.07 -0.61 6.50
CA LYS A 122 -2.55 0.22 5.41
C LYS A 122 -3.24 -0.15 4.09
N PRO A 123 -4.17 0.66 3.61
CA PRO A 123 -4.98 0.32 2.45
C PRO A 123 -4.23 0.39 1.12
N GLN A 124 -4.69 -0.41 0.16
CA GLN A 124 -4.44 -0.15 -1.25
C GLN A 124 -5.45 0.86 -1.85
N ASN A 125 -6.48 1.18 -1.06
CA ASN A 125 -7.71 1.82 -1.46
C ASN A 125 -7.79 3.29 -1.02
N HIS A 126 -8.25 4.17 -1.92
CA HIS A 126 -8.26 5.63 -1.73
C HIS A 126 -9.28 6.13 -0.70
N LEU A 127 -10.23 5.27 -0.29
CA LEU A 127 -11.37 5.64 0.54
C LEU A 127 -11.02 6.14 1.94
N TRP A 128 -9.82 5.84 2.46
CA TRP A 128 -9.40 6.27 3.80
C TRP A 128 -9.34 7.75 4.02
N ILE A 129 -9.25 8.54 2.94
CA ILE A 129 -9.37 9.98 3.08
C ILE A 129 -10.71 10.40 3.68
N LEU A 130 -11.78 9.62 3.45
CA LEU A 130 -13.08 9.86 4.06
C LEU A 130 -13.03 9.67 5.57
N LEU A 131 -12.37 8.61 6.05
CA LEU A 131 -12.17 8.42 7.49
C LEU A 131 -11.28 9.52 8.07
N ALA A 132 -10.18 9.86 7.41
CA ALA A 132 -9.28 10.91 7.89
C ALA A 132 -10.02 12.25 7.99
N LEU A 133 -10.79 12.64 6.96
CA LEU A 133 -11.66 13.82 7.01
C LEU A 133 -12.71 13.72 8.13
N ALA A 134 -13.30 12.53 8.35
CA ALA A 134 -14.28 12.31 9.42
C ALA A 134 -13.68 12.55 10.82
N LEU A 135 -12.38 12.25 10.99
CA LEU A 135 -11.62 12.49 12.22
C LEU A 135 -11.13 13.94 12.33
N THR A 136 -10.72 14.56 11.21
CA THR A 136 -10.19 15.93 11.19
C THR A 136 -11.26 17.00 11.44
N LEU A 137 -12.46 16.85 10.87
CA LEU A 137 -13.50 17.90 10.97
C LEU A 137 -13.93 18.22 12.43
N PRO A 138 -14.16 17.24 13.33
CA PRO A 138 -14.41 17.51 14.74
C PRO A 138 -13.27 18.26 15.44
N VAL A 139 -12.02 17.91 15.12
CA VAL A 139 -10.82 18.58 15.66
C VAL A 139 -10.79 20.04 15.21
N LEU A 140 -10.99 20.31 13.92
CA LEU A 140 -11.06 21.67 13.39
C LEU A 140 -12.20 22.48 14.01
N TYR A 141 -13.34 21.87 14.27
CA TYR A 141 -14.45 22.54 14.94
C TYR A 141 -14.14 22.93 16.38
N ALA A 142 -13.43 22.07 17.13
CA ALA A 142 -12.94 22.41 18.45
C ALA A 142 -11.95 23.58 18.36
N ILE A 143 -11.01 23.51 17.40
CA ILE A 143 -9.99 24.53 17.19
C ILE A 143 -10.58 25.88 16.77
N ALA A 144 -11.67 25.87 15.99
CA ALA A 144 -12.34 27.07 15.50
C ALA A 144 -12.79 28.02 16.62
N ARG A 145 -13.01 27.52 17.85
CA ARG A 145 -13.41 28.32 19.03
C ARG A 145 -12.28 29.03 19.74
N PHE A 146 -11.03 28.62 19.51
CA PHE A 146 -9.91 29.31 20.14
C PHE A 146 -9.64 30.67 19.49
N LYS A 147 -8.93 31.53 20.23
CA LYS A 147 -8.43 32.81 19.69
C LYS A 147 -7.49 32.56 18.52
N THR A 148 -7.41 33.50 17.59
CA THR A 148 -6.57 33.40 16.39
C THR A 148 -5.10 33.12 16.71
N ALA A 149 -4.56 33.68 17.80
CA ALA A 149 -3.19 33.39 18.26
C ALA A 149 -2.94 31.90 18.52
N VAL A 150 -3.89 31.19 19.14
CA VAL A 150 -3.79 29.74 19.41
C VAL A 150 -3.85 28.94 18.11
N LYS A 151 -4.69 29.37 17.15
CA LYS A 151 -4.76 28.74 15.82
C LYS A 151 -3.44 28.87 15.05
N ILE A 152 -2.80 30.04 15.15
CA ILE A 152 -1.49 30.29 14.53
C ILE A 152 -0.41 29.40 15.17
N LEU A 153 -0.37 29.30 16.50
CA LEU A 153 0.57 28.41 17.20
C LEU A 153 0.37 26.94 16.82
N LEU A 154 -0.88 26.48 16.74
CA LEU A 154 -1.19 25.12 16.28
C LEU A 154 -0.81 24.90 14.80
N ALA A 155 -0.95 25.92 13.96
CA ALA A 155 -0.52 25.85 12.56
C ALA A 155 1.01 25.75 12.46
N ILE A 156 1.76 26.51 13.27
CA ILE A 156 3.24 26.43 13.34
C ILE A 156 3.67 25.03 13.80
N PHE A 157 3.03 24.48 14.84
CA PHE A 157 3.28 23.11 15.27
C PHE A 157 2.96 22.08 14.18
N ALA A 158 1.85 22.27 13.46
CA ALA A 158 1.48 21.39 12.36
C ALA A 158 2.47 21.44 11.18
N VAL A 159 3.11 22.60 10.90
CA VAL A 159 4.20 22.69 9.91
C VAL A 159 5.36 21.77 10.30
N HIS A 160 5.75 21.76 11.59
CA HIS A 160 6.81 20.89 12.07
C HIS A 160 6.48 19.41 11.85
N CYS A 161 5.25 18.98 12.14
CA CYS A 161 4.77 17.63 11.87
C CYS A 161 4.75 17.30 10.36
N CYS A 162 4.35 18.25 9.50
CA CYS A 162 4.32 18.06 8.05
C CYS A 162 5.72 17.89 7.44
N LEU A 163 6.73 18.61 7.95
CA LEU A 163 8.11 18.54 7.48
C LEU A 163 8.89 17.35 8.06
N ASN A 164 8.39 16.77 9.15
CA ASN A 164 8.95 15.58 9.79
C ASN A 164 7.87 14.49 9.90
N PRO A 165 7.37 13.96 8.76
CA PRO A 165 6.30 12.99 8.79
C PRO A 165 6.77 11.71 9.48
N ASP A 166 6.02 11.28 10.49
CA ASP A 166 6.24 9.98 11.12
C ASP A 166 5.98 8.88 10.06
N LYS A 167 6.95 7.99 9.84
CA LYS A 167 6.82 6.88 8.87
C LYS A 167 6.09 5.67 9.45
N SER A 168 5.60 5.75 10.69
CA SER A 168 4.88 4.66 11.34
C SER A 168 3.59 4.29 10.56
N THR A 169 3.48 3.00 10.20
CA THR A 169 2.40 2.46 9.35
C THR A 169 1.15 2.07 10.12
N LEU A 170 1.15 2.17 11.45
CA LEU A 170 0.23 1.40 12.28
C LEU A 170 -1.16 2.02 12.46
N LEU A 171 -1.28 3.33 12.26
CA LEU A 171 -2.55 4.04 12.18
C LEU A 171 -2.49 5.02 11.01
N TYR A 172 -2.46 4.46 9.80
CA TYR A 172 -2.43 5.23 8.54
C TYR A 172 -3.38 6.45 8.52
N PRO A 173 -4.62 6.40 9.05
CA PRO A 173 -5.51 7.55 9.07
C PRO A 173 -5.06 8.65 10.02
N LEU A 174 -4.51 8.30 11.18
CA LEU A 174 -3.99 9.27 12.14
C LEU A 174 -2.74 9.94 11.58
N ASN A 175 -1.89 9.19 10.90
CA ASN A 175 -0.75 9.72 10.18
C ASN A 175 -1.19 10.68 9.06
N LEU A 176 -2.26 10.35 8.33
CA LEU A 176 -2.88 11.26 7.35
C LEU A 176 -3.40 12.54 8.06
N VAL A 177 -4.11 12.40 9.17
CA VAL A 177 -4.63 13.53 9.95
C VAL A 177 -3.49 14.44 10.39
N THR A 178 -2.39 13.90 10.93
CA THR A 178 -1.23 14.70 11.38
C THR A 178 -0.48 15.34 10.22
N ASN A 179 -0.24 14.61 9.14
CA ASN A 179 0.53 15.09 7.98
C ASN A 179 -0.19 16.15 7.17
N TYR A 180 -1.52 16.23 7.24
CA TYR A 180 -2.32 17.23 6.53
C TYR A 180 -3.09 18.18 7.46
N LEU A 181 -2.82 18.14 8.77
CA LEU A 181 -3.42 19.06 9.74
C LEU A 181 -3.10 20.51 9.41
N TYR A 182 -1.85 20.79 8.98
CA TYR A 182 -1.44 22.12 8.55
C TYR A 182 -2.34 22.68 7.46
N PHE A 183 -2.57 21.93 6.38
CA PHE A 183 -3.41 22.38 5.27
C PHE A 183 -4.85 22.62 5.73
N SER A 184 -5.37 21.76 6.61
CA SER A 184 -6.69 21.93 7.22
C SER A 184 -6.80 23.21 8.05
N LEU A 185 -5.77 23.53 8.85
CA LEU A 185 -5.69 24.76 9.64
C LEU A 185 -5.53 26.00 8.75
N LEU A 186 -4.71 25.91 7.70
CA LEU A 186 -4.53 26.97 6.71
C LEU A 186 -5.87 27.28 6.02
N GLY A 187 -6.60 26.25 5.61
CA GLY A 187 -7.95 26.39 5.07
C GLY A 187 -8.93 27.05 6.05
N LEU A 188 -8.89 26.64 7.33
CA LEU A 188 -9.72 27.23 8.39
C LEU A 188 -9.41 28.73 8.60
N LEU A 189 -8.14 29.13 8.50
CA LEU A 189 -7.71 30.53 8.67
C LEU A 189 -8.04 31.40 7.45
N LEU A 190 -7.90 30.86 6.24
CA LEU A 190 -8.06 31.61 5.00
C LEU A 190 -9.48 31.51 4.40
N GLY A 191 -10.33 30.62 4.89
CA GLY A 191 -11.63 30.30 4.29
C GLY A 191 -12.53 31.52 4.05
N ASP A 192 -12.64 32.42 5.04
CA ASP A 192 -13.46 33.62 4.91
C ASP A 192 -12.93 34.59 3.85
N TRP A 193 -11.60 34.75 3.78
CA TRP A 193 -10.95 35.59 2.77
C TRP A 193 -11.09 34.99 1.37
N LEU A 194 -10.82 33.69 1.22
CA LEU A 194 -10.98 32.94 -0.04
C LEU A 194 -12.41 32.99 -0.57
N SER A 195 -13.39 32.97 0.33
CA SER A 195 -14.80 33.02 -0.05
C SER A 195 -15.18 34.32 -0.76
N ARG A 196 -14.38 35.39 -0.60
CA ARG A 196 -14.56 36.71 -1.21
C ARG A 196 -13.56 36.99 -2.34
N LEU A 197 -12.57 36.12 -2.51
CA LEU A 197 -11.50 36.29 -3.49
C LEU A 197 -12.03 36.09 -4.91
N VAL A 198 -11.99 37.14 -5.72
CA VAL A 198 -12.31 37.10 -7.15
C VAL A 198 -11.06 37.53 -7.92
N ILE A 199 -10.51 36.63 -8.72
CA ILE A 199 -9.39 36.91 -9.62
C ILE A 199 -9.89 37.04 -11.05
N SER A 200 -9.22 37.88 -11.85
CA SER A 200 -9.59 38.03 -13.26
C SER A 200 -9.31 36.75 -14.05
N ARG A 201 -10.07 36.51 -15.14
CA ARG A 201 -9.85 35.36 -16.03
C ARG A 201 -8.40 35.29 -16.55
N LYS A 202 -7.78 36.45 -16.80
CA LYS A 202 -6.37 36.55 -17.24
C LYS A 202 -5.41 36.05 -16.17
N ILE A 203 -5.61 36.47 -14.91
CA ILE A 203 -4.79 36.02 -13.77
C ILE A 203 -5.01 34.53 -13.53
N ALA A 204 -6.24 34.04 -13.57
CA ALA A 204 -6.54 32.63 -13.39
C ALA A 204 -5.89 31.75 -14.47
N LEU A 205 -5.91 32.18 -15.74
CA LEU A 205 -5.18 31.52 -16.83
C LEU A 205 -3.66 31.54 -16.60
N LEU A 206 -3.10 32.70 -16.22
CA LEU A 206 -1.68 32.83 -15.93
C LEU A 206 -1.23 31.88 -14.82
N LEU A 207 -1.96 31.82 -13.70
CA LEU A 207 -1.67 30.92 -12.58
C LEU A 207 -1.79 29.45 -12.98
N THR A 208 -2.76 29.12 -13.85
CA THR A 208 -2.94 27.77 -14.38
C THR A 208 -1.75 27.36 -15.25
N VAL A 209 -1.33 28.22 -16.18
CA VAL A 209 -0.16 27.97 -17.05
C VAL A 209 1.12 27.89 -16.24
N LEU A 210 1.31 28.82 -15.29
CA LEU A 210 2.47 28.82 -14.40
C LEU A 210 2.57 27.50 -13.63
N TYR A 211 1.46 27.01 -13.09
CA TYR A 211 1.43 25.73 -12.40
C TYR A 211 1.82 24.56 -13.31
N LEU A 212 1.30 24.51 -14.54
CA LEU A 212 1.66 23.46 -15.50
C LEU A 212 3.15 23.50 -15.87
N VAL A 213 3.70 24.70 -16.12
CA VAL A 213 5.14 24.87 -16.41
C VAL A 213 5.98 24.42 -15.24
N VAL A 214 5.65 24.87 -14.02
CA VAL A 214 6.36 24.44 -12.80
C VAL A 214 6.24 22.94 -12.60
N SER A 215 5.11 22.32 -12.93
CA SER A 215 4.91 20.87 -12.85
C SER A 215 5.81 20.10 -13.83
N VAL A 216 5.98 20.60 -15.06
CA VAL A 216 6.94 20.02 -16.04
C VAL A 216 8.36 20.10 -15.50
N LEU A 217 8.79 21.28 -15.07
CA LEU A 217 10.13 21.48 -14.53
C LEU A 217 10.37 20.62 -13.28
N TRP A 218 9.37 20.51 -12.41
CA TRP A 218 9.44 19.66 -11.23
C TRP A 218 9.76 18.21 -11.57
N ILE A 219 9.03 17.64 -12.52
CA ILE A 219 9.17 16.23 -12.92
C ILE A 219 10.53 15.97 -13.59
N GLN A 220 11.07 16.96 -14.31
CA GLN A 220 12.39 16.84 -14.96
C GLN A 220 13.57 16.97 -13.99
N PHE A 221 13.43 17.76 -12.92
CA PHE A 221 14.55 18.13 -12.04
C PHE A 221 14.45 17.57 -10.61
N VAL A 222 13.32 16.97 -10.21
CA VAL A 222 13.07 16.45 -8.85
C VAL A 222 12.56 15.01 -8.93
N ASP A 223 13.13 14.15 -8.09
CA ASP A 223 12.93 12.69 -8.00
C ASP A 223 11.47 12.21 -8.23
N HIS A 224 11.31 11.07 -8.91
CA HIS A 224 10.04 10.54 -9.42
C HIS A 224 9.13 9.90 -8.36
N ARG A 225 9.38 10.12 -7.05
CA ARG A 225 8.60 9.48 -5.97
C ARG A 225 7.45 10.37 -5.51
N PRO A 226 6.20 10.14 -5.96
CA PRO A 226 5.05 10.79 -5.36
C PRO A 226 4.85 10.29 -3.92
N TYR A 227 4.24 11.10 -3.06
CA TYR A 227 3.66 10.74 -1.75
C TYR A 227 4.48 10.93 -0.46
N ILE A 228 5.74 11.35 -0.49
CA ILE A 228 6.46 11.74 0.74
C ILE A 228 6.45 13.28 0.82
N ILE A 229 5.74 13.86 1.79
CA ILE A 229 5.85 15.30 2.03
C ILE A 229 7.24 15.57 2.61
N ASP A 230 8.13 16.07 1.77
CA ASP A 230 9.38 16.69 2.14
C ASP A 230 9.28 18.21 1.90
N THR A 231 10.36 18.94 2.18
CA THR A 231 10.41 20.38 1.97
C THR A 231 10.05 20.79 0.53
N LYS A 232 10.39 19.94 -0.44
CA LYS A 232 10.14 20.13 -1.86
C LYS A 232 8.64 20.00 -2.17
N ASN A 233 8.02 18.89 -1.79
CA ASN A 233 6.59 18.63 -2.02
C ASN A 233 5.68 19.58 -1.23
N PHE A 234 6.15 20.14 -0.12
CA PHE A 234 5.42 21.16 0.64
C PHE A 234 5.13 22.42 -0.19
N ILE A 235 6.12 22.95 -0.92
CA ILE A 235 5.92 24.14 -1.77
C ILE A 235 4.99 23.82 -2.94
N PHE A 236 5.20 22.67 -3.58
CA PHE A 236 4.39 22.24 -4.72
C PHE A 236 2.91 22.06 -4.34
N SER A 237 2.63 21.58 -3.13
CA SER A 237 1.27 21.45 -2.58
C SER A 237 0.52 22.80 -2.54
N HIS A 238 1.21 23.89 -2.19
CA HIS A 238 0.61 25.24 -2.15
C HIS A 238 0.30 25.75 -3.56
N LEU A 239 1.22 25.54 -4.50
CA LEU A 239 1.00 25.88 -5.91
C LEU A 239 -0.20 25.12 -6.49
N GLY A 240 -0.36 23.84 -6.12
CA GLY A 240 -1.52 23.04 -6.48
C GLY A 240 -2.85 23.56 -5.90
N ILE A 241 -2.86 24.04 -4.66
CA ILE A 241 -4.04 24.68 -4.07
C ILE A 241 -4.42 25.95 -4.85
N VAL A 242 -3.44 26.79 -5.18
CA VAL A 242 -3.65 28.01 -5.99
C VAL A 242 -4.17 27.64 -7.38
N PHE A 243 -3.64 26.59 -8.00
CA PHE A 243 -4.13 26.06 -9.26
C PHE A 243 -5.61 25.64 -9.18
N ILE A 244 -6.02 24.89 -8.14
CA ILE A 244 -7.43 24.50 -7.97
C ILE A 244 -8.33 25.74 -7.82
N ILE A 245 -7.90 26.73 -7.05
CA ILE A 245 -8.65 27.99 -6.91
C ILE A 245 -8.78 28.67 -8.28
N ALA A 246 -7.69 28.80 -9.03
CA ALA A 246 -7.67 29.44 -10.34
C ALA A 246 -8.59 28.72 -11.35
N VAL A 247 -8.47 27.41 -11.48
CA VAL A 247 -9.32 26.60 -12.38
C VAL A 247 -10.79 26.69 -11.97
N SER A 248 -11.09 26.71 -10.67
CA SER A 248 -12.47 26.86 -10.17
C SER A 248 -13.10 28.20 -10.55
N GLN A 249 -12.31 29.25 -10.77
CA GLN A 249 -12.78 30.55 -11.28
C GLN A 249 -12.94 30.57 -12.80
N LEU A 250 -12.17 29.76 -13.54
CA LEU A 250 -12.28 29.64 -14.99
C LEU A 250 -13.52 28.85 -15.43
N ILE A 251 -13.92 27.85 -14.66
CA ILE A 251 -15.04 26.97 -15.02
C ILE A 251 -16.36 27.68 -14.69
N ASN A 252 -17.18 27.91 -15.72
CA ASN A 252 -18.52 28.44 -15.55
C ASN A 252 -19.55 27.31 -15.37
N LEU A 253 -19.60 26.71 -14.17
CA LEU A 253 -20.72 25.85 -13.80
C LEU A 253 -21.94 26.73 -13.47
N ARG A 254 -23.08 26.46 -14.13
CA ARG A 254 -24.43 27.00 -13.79
C ARG A 254 -24.65 26.94 -12.28
N ASN A 255 -25.48 27.82 -11.70
CA ASN A 255 -25.81 27.93 -10.25
C ASN A 255 -25.93 26.57 -9.50
N THR A 256 -24.81 25.96 -9.13
CA THR A 256 -24.72 24.75 -8.31
C THR A 256 -24.54 25.17 -6.87
N SER A 257 -25.41 24.69 -5.99
CA SER A 257 -25.24 24.92 -4.56
C SER A 257 -24.00 24.19 -4.04
N LEU A 258 -23.38 24.69 -2.97
CA LEU A 258 -22.26 23.99 -2.32
C LEU A 258 -22.61 22.54 -1.94
N GLN A 259 -23.86 22.32 -1.50
CA GLN A 259 -24.33 20.98 -1.11
C GLN A 259 -24.37 20.03 -2.30
N ASP A 260 -24.81 20.51 -3.47
CA ASP A 260 -24.85 19.70 -4.69
C ASP A 260 -23.44 19.39 -5.20
N SER A 261 -22.55 20.39 -5.18
CA SER A 261 -21.13 20.19 -5.52
C SER A 261 -20.47 19.13 -4.64
N LEU A 262 -20.68 19.19 -3.31
CA LEU A 262 -20.11 18.23 -2.38
C LEU A 262 -20.68 16.82 -2.54
N LYS A 263 -22.00 16.69 -2.74
CA LYS A 263 -22.65 15.39 -2.97
C LYS A 263 -22.13 14.73 -4.24
N LEU A 264 -22.06 15.48 -5.34
CA LEU A 264 -21.56 14.94 -6.60
C LEU A 264 -20.05 14.65 -6.53
N ALA A 265 -19.26 15.50 -5.87
CA ALA A 265 -17.84 15.24 -5.65
C ALA A 265 -17.59 13.98 -4.81
N LEU A 266 -18.35 13.78 -3.72
CA LEU A 266 -18.29 12.57 -2.90
C LEU A 266 -18.66 11.34 -3.73
N LEU A 267 -19.73 11.41 -4.53
CA LEU A 267 -20.16 10.31 -5.38
C LEU A 267 -19.12 9.95 -6.45
N LEU A 268 -18.56 10.94 -7.14
CA LEU A 268 -17.43 10.75 -8.05
C LEU A 268 -16.27 10.07 -7.30
N PHE A 269 -15.94 10.53 -6.11
CA PHE A 269 -14.86 9.98 -5.30
C PHE A 269 -15.08 8.51 -4.90
N VAL A 270 -16.30 8.10 -4.50
CA VAL A 270 -16.55 6.71 -4.09
C VAL A 270 -16.83 5.77 -5.25
N MET A 271 -17.44 6.24 -6.34
CA MET A 271 -17.91 5.37 -7.44
C MET A 271 -16.98 5.31 -8.65
N HIS A 272 -16.07 6.28 -8.86
CA HIS A 272 -15.25 6.30 -10.09
C HIS A 272 -14.47 5.00 -10.31
N TYR A 273 -14.02 4.35 -9.23
CA TYR A 273 -13.23 3.12 -9.31
C TYR A 273 -13.99 1.98 -10.00
N ILE A 274 -15.31 1.87 -9.80
CA ILE A 274 -16.15 0.88 -10.49
C ILE A 274 -16.08 1.10 -12.01
N GLY A 275 -16.18 2.36 -12.45
CA GLY A 275 -16.09 2.71 -13.87
C GLY A 275 -14.70 2.48 -14.44
N VAL A 276 -13.66 2.94 -13.74
CA VAL A 276 -12.26 2.87 -14.17
C VAL A 276 -11.75 1.43 -14.22
N ALA A 277 -11.82 0.69 -13.10
CA ALA A 277 -11.32 -0.67 -13.03
C ALA A 277 -12.17 -1.64 -13.87
N GLY A 278 -13.49 -1.42 -13.90
CA GLY A 278 -14.42 -2.23 -14.69
C GLY A 278 -14.13 -2.15 -16.18
N ILE A 279 -14.02 -0.94 -16.76
CA ILE A 279 -13.78 -0.81 -18.19
C ILE A 279 -12.39 -1.29 -18.60
N ARG A 280 -11.37 -1.05 -17.75
CA ARG A 280 -10.02 -1.59 -17.99
C ARG A 280 -10.07 -3.11 -18.12
N THR A 281 -10.77 -3.79 -17.21
CA THR A 281 -10.91 -5.26 -17.19
C THR A 281 -11.63 -5.75 -18.45
N VAL A 282 -12.72 -5.10 -18.85
CA VAL A 282 -13.46 -5.44 -20.08
C VAL A 282 -12.59 -5.25 -21.33
N LEU A 283 -11.88 -4.12 -21.44
CA LEU A 283 -11.01 -3.84 -22.58
C LEU A 283 -9.86 -4.87 -22.68
N LEU A 284 -9.23 -5.23 -21.56
CA LEU A 284 -8.13 -6.19 -21.55
C LEU A 284 -8.58 -7.64 -21.78
N LYS A 285 -9.61 -8.10 -21.06
CA LYS A 285 -9.99 -9.52 -21.03
C LYS A 285 -10.97 -9.88 -22.14
N THR A 286 -11.87 -8.97 -22.52
CA THR A 286 -12.90 -9.24 -23.55
C THR A 286 -12.45 -8.79 -24.94
N PHE A 287 -11.86 -7.60 -25.04
CA PHE A 287 -11.47 -7.01 -26.33
C PHE A 287 -9.98 -7.13 -26.66
N HIS A 288 -9.17 -7.66 -25.74
CA HIS A 288 -7.71 -7.76 -25.88
C HIS A 288 -7.04 -6.43 -26.28
N TYR A 289 -7.63 -5.31 -25.88
CA TYR A 289 -7.15 -3.97 -26.21
C TYR A 289 -6.17 -3.47 -25.13
N THR A 290 -4.94 -3.19 -25.52
CA THR A 290 -3.84 -2.78 -24.61
C THR A 290 -3.47 -1.29 -24.73
N GLY A 291 -4.12 -0.52 -25.61
CA GLY A 291 -3.74 0.86 -25.88
C GLY A 291 -4.06 1.82 -24.72
N ALA A 292 -3.04 2.46 -24.14
CA ALA A 292 -3.22 3.36 -22.98
C ALA A 292 -4.19 4.53 -23.21
N HIS A 293 -4.26 5.06 -24.44
CA HIS A 293 -5.13 6.20 -24.75
C HIS A 293 -6.61 5.82 -24.72
N GLY A 294 -6.97 4.64 -25.24
CA GLY A 294 -8.35 4.15 -25.19
C GLY A 294 -8.77 3.80 -23.77
N HIS A 295 -7.88 3.19 -22.98
CA HIS A 295 -8.11 2.95 -21.55
C HIS A 295 -8.32 4.25 -20.77
N LEU A 296 -7.48 5.27 -21.00
CA LEU A 296 -7.60 6.58 -20.37
C LEU A 296 -8.93 7.25 -20.72
N PHE A 297 -9.28 7.30 -22.01
CA PHE A 297 -10.50 7.94 -22.48
C PHE A 297 -11.74 7.25 -21.93
N ALA A 298 -11.83 5.93 -22.06
CA ALA A 298 -12.97 5.15 -21.61
C ALA A 298 -13.09 5.13 -20.07
N GLY A 299 -11.96 5.04 -19.37
CA GLY A 299 -11.89 5.08 -17.91
C GLY A 299 -12.34 6.42 -17.33
N VAL A 300 -11.86 7.54 -17.88
CA VAL A 300 -12.30 8.89 -17.46
C VAL A 300 -13.78 9.09 -17.80
N LEU A 301 -14.22 8.70 -18.99
CA LEU A 301 -15.61 8.83 -19.41
C LEU A 301 -16.55 8.07 -18.47
N LEU A 302 -16.32 6.78 -18.24
CA LEU A 302 -17.19 5.96 -17.40
C LEU A 302 -17.02 6.28 -15.91
N GLY A 303 -15.82 6.64 -15.47
CA GLY A 303 -15.54 7.13 -14.12
C GLY A 303 -16.29 8.42 -13.77
N ILE A 304 -16.71 9.21 -14.77
CA ILE A 304 -17.53 10.42 -14.59
C ILE A 304 -19.02 10.15 -14.86
N VAL A 305 -19.34 9.50 -15.98
CA VAL A 305 -20.70 9.32 -16.46
C VAL A 305 -21.49 8.43 -15.50
N ILE A 306 -20.92 7.34 -15.00
CA ILE A 306 -21.62 6.42 -14.08
C ILE A 306 -22.03 7.16 -12.79
N PRO A 307 -21.13 7.85 -12.06
CA PRO A 307 -21.52 8.65 -10.90
C PRO A 307 -22.51 9.78 -11.28
N TYR A 308 -22.31 10.46 -12.40
CA TYR A 308 -23.20 11.56 -12.79
C TYR A 308 -24.64 11.09 -13.06
N ILE A 309 -24.80 9.97 -13.77
CA ILE A 309 -26.12 9.34 -14.00
C ILE A 309 -26.72 8.92 -12.65
N ALA A 310 -25.94 8.28 -11.78
CA ALA A 310 -26.37 7.92 -10.42
C ALA A 310 -26.88 9.12 -9.61
N TYR A 311 -26.25 10.29 -9.74
CA TYR A 311 -26.69 11.54 -9.11
C TYR A 311 -28.01 12.07 -9.68
N ARG A 312 -28.26 11.90 -10.98
CA ARG A 312 -29.46 12.42 -11.69
C ARG A 312 -30.67 11.49 -11.65
N MET A 313 -30.47 10.18 -11.52
CA MET A 313 -31.55 9.19 -11.59
C MET A 313 -32.50 9.25 -10.37
N ARG A 314 -33.75 8.80 -10.57
CA ARG A 314 -34.76 8.69 -9.50
C ARG A 314 -34.37 7.66 -8.42
N THR A 315 -33.46 6.74 -8.75
CA THR A 315 -32.80 5.79 -7.84
C THR A 315 -31.73 6.44 -6.97
N TRP A 316 -31.47 7.75 -7.09
CA TRP A 316 -30.65 8.53 -6.15
C TRP A 316 -31.05 8.28 -4.70
N ARG A 317 -32.34 8.00 -4.41
CA ARG A 317 -32.79 7.63 -3.06
C ARG A 317 -32.13 6.36 -2.53
N ILE A 318 -31.86 5.37 -3.38
CA ILE A 318 -31.20 4.12 -3.02
C ILE A 318 -29.69 4.36 -2.86
N ILE A 319 -29.08 5.11 -3.78
CA ILE A 319 -27.65 5.43 -3.75
C ILE A 319 -27.33 6.38 -2.59
N ALA A 320 -28.23 7.29 -2.23
CA ALA A 320 -28.08 8.17 -1.08
C ALA A 320 -28.01 7.37 0.24
N ILE A 321 -28.60 6.16 0.32
CA ILE A 321 -28.47 5.29 1.49
C ILE A 321 -27.04 4.76 1.63
N THR A 322 -26.22 4.74 0.57
CA THR A 322 -24.80 4.36 0.68
C THR A 322 -23.89 5.54 1.04
N LEU A 323 -24.42 6.77 0.99
CA LEU A 323 -23.68 8.00 1.31
C LEU A 323 -24.08 8.65 2.64
N GLU A 324 -25.33 8.45 3.07
CA GLU A 324 -25.87 9.02 4.29
C GLU A 324 -26.44 7.90 5.18
N ALA A 325 -26.00 7.88 6.44
CA ALA A 325 -26.48 6.90 7.41
C ALA A 325 -28.02 6.97 7.59
N PRO A 326 -28.74 5.83 7.53
CA PRO A 326 -30.18 5.79 7.73
C PRO A 326 -30.53 6.27 9.14
N ARG A 327 -31.77 6.74 9.34
CA ARG A 327 -32.22 7.33 10.62
C ARG A 327 -31.96 6.42 11.84
N ALA A 328 -32.00 5.10 11.66
CA ALA A 328 -31.73 4.11 12.70
C ALA A 328 -30.26 4.06 13.15
N LEU A 329 -29.31 4.37 12.26
CA LEU A 329 -27.87 4.37 12.52
C LEU A 329 -27.33 5.76 12.89
N ARG A 330 -28.21 6.76 13.02
CA ARG A 330 -27.80 8.09 13.48
C ARG A 330 -27.51 8.03 14.98
N ILE A 331 -26.25 8.27 15.33
CA ILE A 331 -25.76 8.42 16.72
C ILE A 331 -26.58 9.47 17.52
N TYR A 332 -27.30 10.37 16.83
CA TYR A 332 -28.05 11.46 17.44
C TYR A 332 -29.57 11.38 17.13
N ARG A 333 -30.40 11.08 18.14
CA ARG A 333 -31.84 11.42 18.16
C ARG A 333 -31.97 12.91 18.51
N ARG A 334 -32.90 13.61 17.83
CA ARG A 334 -33.16 15.06 17.93
C ARG A 334 -32.92 15.65 19.34
N GLY A 335 -32.07 16.68 19.39
CA GLY A 335 -32.09 17.76 20.39
C GLY A 335 -31.72 17.38 21.81
N LEU A 336 -30.42 17.39 22.14
CA LEU A 336 -29.95 17.50 23.51
C LEU A 336 -29.01 18.71 23.67
N PRO A 337 -29.11 19.48 24.77
CA PRO A 337 -28.44 20.78 24.92
C PRO A 337 -26.91 20.67 25.00
N GLN A 338 -26.20 21.71 24.56
CA GLN A 338 -24.73 21.83 24.59
C GLN A 338 -24.06 21.69 25.98
N ASN A 339 -24.84 21.63 27.07
CA ASN A 339 -24.34 21.61 28.46
C ASN A 339 -24.42 20.25 29.16
N ASP A 340 -24.74 19.17 28.44
CA ASP A 340 -24.94 17.87 29.07
C ASP A 340 -23.60 17.20 29.45
N VAL A 341 -23.37 17.06 30.76
CA VAL A 341 -22.17 16.53 31.43
C VAL A 341 -21.75 15.16 30.90
N ARG A 342 -22.70 14.39 30.36
CA ARG A 342 -22.44 13.07 29.75
C ARG A 342 -21.59 13.17 28.48
N TYR A 343 -21.67 14.27 27.73
CA TYR A 343 -20.84 14.49 26.52
C TYR A 343 -19.43 14.96 26.84
N THR A 344 -19.27 15.82 27.85
CA THR A 344 -17.92 16.16 28.33
C THR A 344 -17.26 14.95 28.97
N LEU A 345 -18.03 14.09 29.64
CA LEU A 345 -17.55 12.81 30.15
C LEU A 345 -17.17 11.83 29.01
N PHE A 346 -18.01 11.65 28.00
CA PHE A 346 -17.69 10.79 26.84
C PHE A 346 -16.48 11.31 26.06
N ALA A 347 -16.38 12.61 25.80
CA ALA A 347 -15.22 13.22 25.15
C ALA A 347 -13.95 13.12 25.99
N LYS A 348 -14.05 13.20 27.31
CA LYS A 348 -12.94 12.93 28.24
C LYS A 348 -12.53 11.46 28.22
N ILE A 349 -13.49 10.54 28.28
CA ILE A 349 -13.22 9.09 28.21
C ILE A 349 -12.59 8.73 26.86
N ALA A 350 -13.13 9.22 25.75
CA ALA A 350 -12.56 9.01 24.42
C ALA A 350 -11.14 9.59 24.31
N SER A 351 -10.91 10.81 24.84
CA SER A 351 -9.57 11.41 24.91
C SER A 351 -8.62 10.58 25.76
N VAL A 352 -9.04 10.09 26.92
CA VAL A 352 -8.23 9.25 27.81
C VAL A 352 -7.93 7.90 27.17
N CYS A 353 -8.92 7.23 26.58
CA CYS A 353 -8.72 5.98 25.84
C CYS A 353 -7.76 6.17 24.67
N CYS A 354 -7.89 7.26 23.89
CA CYS A 354 -6.94 7.59 22.83
C CYS A 354 -5.52 7.83 23.39
N ILE A 355 -5.37 8.60 24.46
CA ILE A 355 -4.07 8.86 25.10
C ILE A 355 -3.47 7.56 25.64
N SER A 356 -4.25 6.70 26.29
CA SER A 356 -3.80 5.41 26.82
C SER A 356 -3.41 4.42 25.72
N LEU A 357 -4.14 4.39 24.60
CA LEU A 357 -3.78 3.58 23.44
C LEU A 357 -2.49 4.09 22.78
N ILE A 358 -2.34 5.41 22.65
CA ILE A 358 -1.11 6.04 22.14
C ILE A 358 0.05 5.71 23.06
N ALA A 359 -0.09 5.94 24.37
CA ALA A 359 0.96 5.68 25.35
C ALA A 359 1.34 4.19 25.41
N GLY A 360 0.36 3.28 25.43
CA GLY A 360 0.60 1.83 25.40
C GLY A 360 1.33 1.39 24.14
N TYR A 361 0.95 1.94 22.98
CA TYR A 361 1.65 1.68 21.74
C TYR A 361 3.06 2.31 21.68
N THR A 362 3.23 3.53 22.20
CA THR A 362 4.55 4.17 22.33
C THR A 362 5.48 3.31 23.17
N ILE A 363 5.01 2.76 24.29
CA ILE A 363 5.78 1.84 25.13
C ILE A 363 6.12 0.54 24.38
N LEU A 364 5.14 -0.07 23.71
CA LEU A 364 5.37 -1.26 22.89
C LEU A 364 6.44 -1.01 21.83
N TYR A 365 6.35 0.13 21.15
CA TYR A 365 7.29 0.54 20.11
C TYR A 365 8.68 0.83 20.68
N THR A 366 8.80 1.62 21.74
CA THR A 366 10.11 1.98 22.31
C THR A 366 10.82 0.78 22.92
N VAL A 367 10.09 -0.12 23.59
CA VAL A 367 10.67 -1.36 24.14
C VAL A 367 11.12 -2.28 23.01
N SER A 368 10.25 -2.57 22.03
CA SER A 368 10.63 -3.40 20.88
C SER A 368 11.77 -2.79 20.05
N GLU A 369 11.77 -1.47 19.81
CA GLU A 369 12.89 -0.78 19.16
C GLU A 369 14.14 -0.79 20.02
N SER A 370 14.07 -0.75 21.34
CA SER A 370 15.26 -0.86 22.18
C SER A 370 15.89 -2.25 22.12
N ILE A 371 15.07 -3.30 21.96
CA ILE A 371 15.54 -4.67 21.70
C ILE A 371 16.23 -4.72 20.34
N LEU A 372 15.64 -4.09 19.31
CA LEU A 372 16.23 -4.02 17.96
C LEU A 372 17.45 -3.09 17.88
N ALA A 373 17.49 -2.02 18.68
CA ALA A 373 18.53 -0.98 18.66
C ALA A 373 19.77 -1.36 19.47
N LYS A 374 19.64 -2.22 20.50
CA LYS A 374 20.78 -2.87 21.17
C LYS A 374 21.59 -3.76 20.20
N SER A 375 21.05 -4.03 19.02
CA SER A 375 21.68 -4.79 17.92
C SER A 375 22.19 -3.90 16.78
N ARG A 376 22.28 -2.57 16.94
CA ARG A 376 22.78 -1.63 15.92
C ARG A 376 24.19 -1.11 16.22
N PRO A 377 25.17 -1.34 15.33
CA PRO A 377 26.33 -0.47 15.17
C PRO A 377 26.26 0.38 13.88
N ASP A 378 27.15 1.37 13.79
CA ASP A 378 27.18 2.41 12.76
C ASP A 378 27.42 1.89 11.33
N VAL A 379 26.76 2.54 10.37
CA VAL A 379 26.84 2.27 8.93
C VAL A 379 28.25 2.59 8.42
N VAL A 380 28.98 1.57 7.97
CA VAL A 380 30.18 1.75 7.15
C VAL A 380 29.76 1.79 5.68
N ASN A 381 30.10 2.89 5.00
CA ASN A 381 29.90 3.01 3.56
C ASN A 381 30.74 1.96 2.83
N ALA A 382 30.10 1.02 2.14
CA ALA A 382 30.78 0.10 1.23
C ALA A 382 31.41 0.88 0.08
N SER A 383 32.67 0.57 -0.21
CA SER A 383 33.49 1.18 -1.25
C SER A 383 33.07 0.74 -2.65
N ASP A 384 32.95 1.71 -3.56
CA ASP A 384 32.79 1.50 -5.00
C ASP A 384 34.04 0.84 -5.61
N THR A 385 34.09 -0.48 -5.58
CA THR A 385 34.95 -1.27 -6.49
C THR A 385 34.15 -2.44 -7.02
N ILE A 386 33.30 -2.18 -8.03
CA ILE A 386 32.76 -3.23 -8.89
C ILE A 386 33.90 -3.64 -9.82
N ASN A 387 34.61 -4.71 -9.48
CA ASN A 387 35.43 -5.40 -10.46
C ASN A 387 34.49 -5.94 -11.55
N LYS A 388 34.67 -5.46 -12.78
CA LYS A 388 34.07 -6.06 -13.97
C LYS A 388 34.79 -7.39 -14.20
N GLU A 389 34.44 -8.40 -13.42
CA GLU A 389 34.89 -9.76 -13.69
C GLU A 389 34.21 -10.24 -14.97
N THR A 390 35.02 -10.76 -15.90
CA THR A 390 34.51 -11.50 -17.05
C THR A 390 33.94 -12.81 -16.54
N PHE A 391 32.64 -12.84 -16.30
CA PHE A 391 31.96 -14.05 -15.85
C PHE A 391 31.90 -15.11 -16.96
N ASP A 392 32.11 -16.37 -16.61
CA ASP A 392 31.88 -17.48 -17.53
C ASP A 392 30.37 -17.62 -17.83
N THR A 393 30.04 -17.79 -19.11
CA THR A 393 28.68 -17.98 -19.59
C THR A 393 27.98 -19.20 -18.99
N ALA A 394 28.73 -20.28 -18.71
CA ALA A 394 28.18 -21.48 -18.07
C ALA A 394 27.83 -21.22 -16.60
N GLU A 395 28.69 -20.50 -15.89
CA GLU A 395 28.48 -20.10 -14.49
C GLU A 395 27.25 -19.20 -14.34
N LEU A 396 27.10 -18.19 -15.21
CA LEU A 396 25.93 -17.32 -15.20
C LEU A 396 24.63 -18.06 -15.54
N SER A 397 24.69 -19.05 -16.44
CA SER A 397 23.53 -19.89 -16.77
C SER A 397 23.10 -20.73 -15.57
N GLU A 398 24.05 -21.32 -14.86
CA GLU A 398 23.75 -22.10 -13.66
C GLU A 398 23.28 -21.21 -12.50
N GLY A 399 23.92 -20.06 -12.28
CA GLY A 399 23.48 -19.05 -11.31
C GLY A 399 22.06 -18.57 -11.56
N LYS A 400 21.67 -18.39 -12.84
CA LYS A 400 20.29 -18.10 -13.23
C LYS A 400 19.34 -19.24 -12.85
N ARG A 401 19.69 -20.49 -13.18
CA ARG A 401 18.88 -21.68 -12.88
C ARG A 401 18.64 -21.79 -11.36
N LEU A 402 19.71 -21.69 -10.57
CA LEU A 402 19.67 -21.75 -9.12
C LEU A 402 18.86 -20.60 -8.51
N ALA A 403 18.94 -19.38 -9.07
CA ALA A 403 18.16 -18.24 -8.59
C ALA A 403 16.64 -18.48 -8.72
N TYR A 404 16.18 -19.17 -9.78
CA TYR A 404 14.78 -19.57 -9.92
C TYR A 404 14.42 -20.72 -8.97
N LEU A 405 15.27 -21.75 -8.86
CA LEU A 405 15.01 -22.89 -7.96
C LEU A 405 14.86 -22.46 -6.49
N TYR A 406 15.80 -21.63 -6.00
CA TYR A 406 15.74 -21.09 -4.64
C TYR A 406 14.69 -19.99 -4.46
N GLY A 407 13.97 -19.59 -5.51
CA GLY A 407 12.89 -18.60 -5.40
C GLY A 407 13.36 -17.16 -5.22
N CYS A 408 14.67 -16.90 -5.35
CA CYS A 408 15.23 -15.55 -5.46
C CYS A 408 14.61 -14.85 -6.68
N ALA A 409 14.65 -15.50 -7.84
CA ALA A 409 13.95 -15.09 -9.05
C ALA A 409 12.60 -15.81 -9.17
N GLY A 410 11.54 -15.08 -9.54
CA GLY A 410 10.20 -15.66 -9.73
C GLY A 410 9.45 -16.01 -8.44
N GLY A 411 10.08 -15.83 -7.27
CA GLY A 411 9.46 -15.96 -5.95
C GLY A 411 9.34 -14.62 -5.22
N CYS A 412 9.87 -14.55 -4.00
CA CYS A 412 9.65 -13.44 -3.06
C CYS A 412 10.22 -12.10 -3.55
N HIS A 413 11.38 -12.08 -4.22
CA HIS A 413 12.02 -10.84 -4.71
C HIS A 413 11.51 -10.39 -6.10
N GLY A 414 10.53 -11.09 -6.67
CA GLY A 414 9.97 -10.84 -8.00
C GLY A 414 10.82 -11.43 -9.15
N GLY A 415 10.25 -11.47 -10.36
CA GLY A 415 10.92 -12.05 -11.54
C GLY A 415 12.21 -11.31 -11.92
N GLY A 416 12.24 -9.98 -11.75
CA GLY A 416 13.42 -9.16 -11.98
C GLY A 416 14.38 -9.05 -10.78
N MET A 417 14.03 -9.63 -9.63
CA MET A 417 14.77 -9.47 -8.36
C MET A 417 14.94 -8.01 -7.90
N THR A 418 13.99 -7.15 -8.28
CA THR A 418 13.97 -5.70 -7.99
C THR A 418 13.19 -5.36 -6.71
N GLY A 419 12.77 -6.37 -5.94
CA GLY A 419 12.03 -6.23 -4.69
C GLY A 419 10.51 -6.32 -4.88
N LYS A 420 9.83 -6.91 -3.89
CA LYS A 420 8.37 -7.12 -3.91
C LYS A 420 7.83 -7.34 -2.49
N SER A 421 6.67 -6.75 -2.19
CA SER A 421 5.87 -7.16 -1.03
C SER A 421 5.16 -8.48 -1.34
N TYR A 422 5.43 -9.52 -0.57
CA TYR A 422 4.94 -10.87 -0.87
C TYR A 422 4.01 -11.45 0.20
N HIS A 423 4.03 -10.93 1.44
CA HIS A 423 3.08 -11.33 2.48
C HIS A 423 2.63 -10.17 3.37
N ARG A 424 1.36 -10.16 3.74
CA ARG A 424 0.77 -9.26 4.74
C ARG A 424 -0.05 -10.11 5.70
N VAL A 425 0.17 -9.94 7.00
CA VAL A 425 -0.54 -10.69 8.05
C VAL A 425 -1.14 -9.69 9.04
N PRO A 426 -2.42 -9.79 9.44
CA PRO A 426 -3.08 -8.73 10.19
C PRO A 426 -2.39 -8.59 11.53
N PHE A 427 -2.07 -7.36 11.92
CA PHE A 427 -1.33 -7.03 13.15
C PHE A 427 0.07 -7.64 13.31
N LYS A 428 0.51 -8.56 12.45
CA LYS A 428 1.88 -9.09 12.46
C LYS A 428 2.83 -8.29 11.59
N GLY A 429 2.34 -7.69 10.48
CA GLY A 429 3.13 -6.73 9.70
C GLY A 429 3.11 -6.96 8.19
N VAL A 430 4.09 -6.37 7.51
CA VAL A 430 4.32 -6.50 6.07
C VAL A 430 5.68 -7.13 5.83
N TYR A 431 5.67 -8.23 5.09
CA TYR A 431 6.84 -8.93 4.61
C TYR A 431 7.17 -8.38 3.22
N HIS A 432 8.32 -7.73 3.12
CA HIS A 432 8.82 -7.12 1.90
C HIS A 432 10.23 -7.64 1.62
N ALA A 433 10.41 -8.21 0.44
CA ALA A 433 11.70 -8.69 -0.04
C ALA A 433 12.41 -7.54 -0.78
N PRO A 434 13.66 -7.21 -0.43
CA PRO A 434 14.37 -6.08 -1.02
C PRO A 434 14.84 -6.35 -2.45
N ASN A 435 15.27 -5.30 -3.13
CA ASN A 435 15.97 -5.37 -4.41
C ASN A 435 17.34 -6.08 -4.26
N LEU A 436 17.44 -7.32 -4.74
CA LEU A 436 18.69 -8.09 -4.66
C LEU A 436 19.80 -7.49 -5.53
N ARG A 437 19.44 -6.82 -6.63
CA ARG A 437 20.43 -6.13 -7.48
C ARG A 437 21.10 -4.99 -6.72
N GLU A 438 20.40 -4.34 -5.81
CA GLU A 438 21.02 -3.38 -4.87
C GLU A 438 21.83 -4.10 -3.79
N SER A 439 21.28 -5.17 -3.21
CA SER A 439 21.95 -5.92 -2.13
C SER A 439 23.31 -6.48 -2.53
N VAL A 440 23.45 -7.09 -3.71
CA VAL A 440 24.74 -7.67 -4.16
C VAL A 440 25.81 -6.62 -4.51
N ARG A 441 25.42 -5.35 -4.62
CA ARG A 441 26.32 -4.19 -4.76
C ARG A 441 26.70 -3.60 -3.42
N ARG A 442 25.81 -3.68 -2.43
CA ARG A 442 26.03 -3.16 -1.07
C ARG A 442 26.90 -4.08 -0.21
N TYR A 443 26.75 -5.39 -0.37
CA TYR A 443 27.41 -6.40 0.48
C TYR A 443 28.43 -7.23 -0.32
N ASN A 444 29.52 -7.62 0.35
CA ASN A 444 30.49 -8.56 -0.20
C ASN A 444 30.01 -10.03 -0.08
N ASP A 445 30.75 -10.99 -0.62
CA ASP A 445 30.31 -12.39 -0.68
C ASP A 445 30.13 -13.05 0.69
N SER A 446 31.04 -12.82 1.64
CA SER A 446 30.91 -13.43 2.97
C SER A 446 29.73 -12.84 3.73
N GLU A 447 29.48 -11.55 3.56
CA GLU A 447 28.32 -10.84 4.09
C GLU A 447 27.01 -11.35 3.48
N LEU A 448 26.97 -11.56 2.16
CA LEU A 448 25.80 -12.13 1.48
C LEU A 448 25.53 -13.58 1.92
N LEU A 449 26.57 -14.39 2.12
CA LEU A 449 26.44 -15.74 2.66
C LEU A 449 25.87 -15.71 4.09
N GLN A 450 26.37 -14.83 4.96
CA GLN A 450 25.83 -14.65 6.31
C GLN A 450 24.35 -14.25 6.26
N ILE A 451 24.00 -13.29 5.40
CA ILE A 451 22.62 -12.86 5.21
C ILE A 451 21.74 -14.03 4.81
N VAL A 452 22.11 -14.79 3.78
CA VAL A 452 21.27 -15.85 3.22
C VAL A 452 21.16 -17.07 4.15
N LYS A 453 22.27 -17.47 4.79
CA LYS A 453 22.35 -18.72 5.55
C LYS A 453 21.98 -18.55 7.03
N ALA A 454 22.33 -17.44 7.65
CA ALA A 454 22.00 -17.14 9.04
C ALA A 454 20.79 -16.21 9.17
N GLY A 455 20.40 -15.51 8.10
CA GLY A 455 19.40 -14.46 8.18
C GLY A 455 19.88 -13.29 9.03
N GLU A 456 21.17 -12.96 8.98
CA GLU A 456 21.77 -11.89 9.77
C GLU A 456 22.48 -10.91 8.83
N ARG A 457 22.22 -9.59 8.95
CA ARG A 457 23.09 -8.64 8.27
C ARG A 457 24.43 -8.57 9.01
N PRO A 458 25.52 -8.26 8.30
CA PRO A 458 26.82 -7.94 8.91
C PRO A 458 26.70 -6.87 10.00
N GLU A 459 25.71 -5.99 9.86
CA GLU A 459 25.31 -4.94 10.80
C GLU A 459 24.60 -5.48 12.06
N GLY A 460 24.62 -6.79 12.34
CA GLY A 460 24.05 -7.39 13.56
C GLY A 460 22.53 -7.44 13.65
N HIS A 461 21.81 -7.17 12.55
CA HIS A 461 20.34 -7.23 12.55
C HIS A 461 19.86 -8.63 12.14
N PRO A 462 18.80 -9.17 12.76
CA PRO A 462 18.05 -10.26 12.15
C PRO A 462 17.42 -9.75 10.84
N ILE A 463 17.91 -10.26 9.73
CA ILE A 463 17.31 -10.09 8.41
C ILE A 463 16.17 -11.08 8.22
N MET A 464 15.07 -10.48 7.79
CA MET A 464 13.95 -11.06 7.06
C MET A 464 13.10 -12.06 7.83
N LEU A 465 12.11 -11.48 8.51
CA LEU A 465 10.73 -11.88 8.31
C LEU A 465 10.52 -12.47 6.89
N GLY A 466 10.48 -13.80 6.81
CA GLY A 466 10.05 -14.62 5.67
C GLY A 466 11.10 -15.08 4.64
N MET A 467 12.41 -14.86 4.83
CA MET A 467 13.43 -15.58 4.04
C MET A 467 13.61 -17.00 4.61
N PRO A 468 13.66 -18.07 3.79
CA PRO A 468 13.68 -19.45 4.29
C PRO A 468 15.08 -19.89 4.77
N VAL A 469 15.60 -19.21 5.79
CA VAL A 469 16.94 -19.40 6.36
C VAL A 469 17.21 -20.84 6.79
N ALA A 470 16.21 -21.53 7.34
CA ALA A 470 16.34 -22.94 7.76
C ALA A 470 16.64 -23.89 6.58
N GLY A 471 16.11 -23.56 5.39
CA GLY A 471 16.43 -24.25 4.15
C GLY A 471 17.82 -23.86 3.63
N PHE A 472 18.08 -22.56 3.55
CA PHE A 472 19.31 -22.01 2.98
C PHE A 472 20.57 -22.27 3.80
N ALA A 473 20.48 -22.49 5.11
CA ALA A 473 21.62 -22.82 5.96
C ALA A 473 22.43 -24.02 5.45
N SER A 474 21.77 -24.98 4.78
CA SER A 474 22.40 -26.17 4.20
C SER A 474 22.93 -26.00 2.78
N VAL A 475 22.62 -24.88 2.11
CA VAL A 475 22.99 -24.68 0.71
C VAL A 475 24.51 -24.50 0.58
N PRO A 476 25.17 -25.19 -0.37
CA PRO A 476 26.59 -25.03 -0.63
C PRO A 476 26.94 -23.60 -1.05
N ASP A 477 28.01 -23.06 -0.48
CA ASP A 477 28.44 -21.67 -0.73
C ASP A 477 28.71 -21.42 -2.22
N VAL A 478 29.24 -22.41 -2.95
CA VAL A 478 29.48 -22.35 -4.39
C VAL A 478 28.19 -22.06 -5.17
N GLN A 479 27.07 -22.67 -4.78
CA GLN A 479 25.79 -22.44 -5.46
C GLN A 479 25.25 -21.03 -5.17
N LEU A 480 25.44 -20.52 -3.95
CA LEU A 480 25.05 -19.15 -3.61
C LEU A 480 25.93 -18.11 -4.33
N GLN A 481 27.23 -18.37 -4.45
CA GLN A 481 28.16 -17.52 -5.21
C GLN A 481 27.75 -17.42 -6.69
N GLN A 482 27.38 -18.55 -7.32
CA GLN A 482 26.85 -18.55 -8.70
C GLN A 482 25.59 -17.68 -8.82
N VAL A 483 24.68 -17.75 -7.84
CA VAL A 483 23.50 -16.87 -7.78
C VAL A 483 23.89 -15.40 -7.64
N PHE A 484 24.85 -15.07 -6.77
CA PHE A 484 25.31 -13.69 -6.58
C PHE A 484 25.97 -13.13 -7.85
N ASN A 485 26.80 -13.92 -8.52
CA ASN A 485 27.45 -13.57 -9.79
C ASN A 485 26.43 -13.35 -10.89
N TYR A 486 25.40 -14.20 -10.99
CA TYR A 486 24.28 -13.97 -11.89
C TYR A 486 23.57 -12.64 -11.60
N ILE A 487 23.24 -12.35 -10.35
CA ILE A 487 22.56 -11.09 -9.99
C ILE A 487 23.43 -9.87 -10.30
N ARG A 488 24.76 -9.95 -10.06
CA ARG A 488 25.71 -8.88 -10.39
C ARG A 488 25.83 -8.62 -11.88
N SER A 489 25.66 -9.65 -12.71
CA SER A 489 25.66 -9.50 -14.18
C SER A 489 24.46 -8.71 -14.71
N LEU A 490 23.38 -8.58 -13.94
CA LEU A 490 22.18 -7.87 -14.35
C LEU A 490 22.34 -6.34 -14.25
N PRO A 491 21.75 -5.58 -15.18
CA PRO A 491 21.75 -4.12 -15.11
C PRO A 491 21.08 -3.67 -13.81
N PHE A 492 21.58 -2.57 -13.24
CA PHE A 492 20.85 -1.93 -12.15
C PHE A 492 19.56 -1.35 -12.72
N GLU A 493 18.44 -1.84 -12.21
CA GLU A 493 17.13 -1.27 -12.44
C GLU A 493 16.63 -0.77 -11.09
N GLY A 494 16.09 0.46 -11.08
CA GLY A 494 15.40 0.98 -9.90
C GLY A 494 14.34 -0.02 -9.42
N GLY A 495 14.11 -0.06 -8.11
CA GLY A 495 13.22 -1.04 -7.49
C GLY A 495 12.86 -0.63 -6.07
N ASP A 496 11.96 -1.38 -5.44
CA ASP A 496 11.58 -1.14 -4.06
C ASP A 496 12.62 -1.80 -3.14
N SER A 497 13.45 -0.96 -2.51
CA SER A 497 14.44 -1.38 -1.51
C SER A 497 13.87 -1.42 -0.09
N GLY A 498 12.54 -1.37 0.03
CA GLY A 498 11.82 -1.32 1.30
C GLY A 498 12.24 -2.42 2.29
N GLY A 499 12.08 -2.11 3.58
CA GLY A 499 12.24 -3.08 4.67
C GLY A 499 10.90 -3.70 5.07
N ALA A 500 10.94 -4.90 5.65
CA ALA A 500 9.78 -5.48 6.31
C ALA A 500 9.35 -4.58 7.49
N THR A 501 8.04 -4.47 7.73
CA THR A 501 7.51 -3.66 8.85
C THR A 501 6.85 -4.58 9.87
N LEU A 502 7.33 -4.56 11.13
CA LEU A 502 6.75 -5.33 12.23
C LEU A 502 5.44 -4.69 12.74
N GLY A 503 4.38 -5.48 12.79
CA GLY A 503 3.10 -5.12 13.40
C GLY A 503 3.08 -5.28 14.92
N PRO A 504 2.01 -4.84 15.61
CA PRO A 504 1.94 -4.85 17.07
C PRO A 504 1.99 -6.25 17.69
N ILE A 505 1.41 -7.27 17.04
CA ILE A 505 1.49 -8.66 17.52
C ILE A 505 2.94 -9.13 17.45
N THR A 506 3.63 -8.93 16.33
CA THR A 506 5.02 -9.39 16.19
C THR A 506 5.99 -8.61 17.08
N ARG A 507 5.73 -7.32 17.33
CA ARG A 507 6.48 -6.56 18.36
C ARG A 507 6.21 -7.09 19.77
N MET A 508 4.98 -7.52 20.06
CA MET A 508 4.66 -8.17 21.32
C MET A 508 5.33 -9.55 21.44
N GLU A 509 5.29 -10.37 20.39
CA GLU A 509 5.97 -11.67 20.32
C GLU A 509 7.49 -11.51 20.54
N LEU A 510 8.09 -10.45 19.98
CA LEU A 510 9.49 -10.10 20.21
C LEU A 510 9.77 -9.75 21.68
N ILE A 511 8.90 -8.95 22.31
CA ILE A 511 9.04 -8.55 23.72
C ILE A 511 8.82 -9.74 24.68
N LEU A 512 7.84 -10.60 24.36
CA LEU A 512 7.51 -11.79 25.14
C LEU A 512 8.49 -12.95 24.92
N GLY A 513 9.43 -12.82 23.95
CA GLY A 513 10.39 -13.86 23.61
C GLY A 513 9.77 -15.09 22.91
N THR A 514 8.52 -14.98 22.44
CA THR A 514 7.82 -16.06 21.71
C THR A 514 8.12 -16.05 20.22
N PHE A 515 8.82 -15.04 19.72
CA PHE A 515 9.29 -14.95 18.35
C PHE A 515 10.50 -15.88 18.14
N LYS A 516 10.36 -16.92 17.32
CA LYS A 516 11.48 -17.81 16.96
C LYS A 516 12.51 -17.04 16.13
N ASN A 517 13.75 -17.00 16.61
CA ASN A 517 14.86 -16.45 15.84
C ASN A 517 15.32 -17.45 14.76
N ASN A 518 16.14 -16.98 13.82
CA ASN A 518 16.64 -17.78 12.71
C ASN A 518 17.45 -18.99 13.18
N GLU A 519 18.26 -18.82 14.23
CA GLU A 519 19.06 -19.88 14.83
C GLU A 519 18.20 -21.05 15.34
N THR A 520 17.07 -20.75 16.01
CA THR A 520 16.09 -21.75 16.45
C THR A 520 15.46 -22.47 15.26
N LEU A 521 15.09 -21.74 14.19
CA LEU A 521 14.51 -22.33 12.99
C LEU A 521 15.50 -23.27 12.27
N VAL A 522 16.78 -22.89 12.21
CA VAL A 522 17.85 -23.73 11.65
C VAL A 522 18.04 -24.98 12.50
N ALA A 523 18.12 -24.83 13.83
CA ALA A 523 18.28 -25.96 14.74
C ALA A 523 17.11 -26.96 14.67
N GLU A 524 15.86 -26.46 14.57
CA GLU A 524 14.68 -27.32 14.39
C GLU A 524 14.70 -28.09 13.06
N ALA A 525 15.13 -27.45 11.97
CA ALA A 525 15.31 -28.13 10.69
C ALA A 525 16.45 -29.17 10.77
N ASP A 526 17.57 -28.83 11.41
CA ASP A 526 18.70 -29.74 11.60
C ASP A 526 18.31 -30.99 12.40
N GLN A 527 17.46 -30.85 13.43
CA GLN A 527 16.95 -32.01 14.18
C GLN A 527 16.24 -33.02 13.29
N PHE A 528 15.48 -32.58 12.29
CA PHE A 528 14.82 -33.47 11.36
C PHE A 528 15.80 -34.02 10.32
N PHE A 529 16.52 -33.15 9.62
CA PHE A 529 17.36 -33.55 8.50
C PHE A 529 18.59 -34.36 8.92
N ASN A 530 19.14 -34.17 10.13
CA ASN A 530 20.27 -34.98 10.62
C ASN A 530 19.88 -36.43 10.98
N THR A 531 18.59 -36.76 11.02
CA THR A 531 18.12 -38.12 11.32
C THR A 531 17.99 -39.02 10.08
N VAL A 532 18.05 -38.47 8.86
CA VAL A 532 17.94 -39.25 7.62
C VAL A 532 19.32 -39.78 7.21
N PRO A 533 19.58 -41.10 7.29
CA PRO A 533 20.95 -41.62 7.43
C PRO A 533 21.65 -42.06 6.13
N GLU A 534 21.00 -42.07 4.96
CA GLU A 534 21.62 -42.60 3.74
C GLU A 534 22.39 -41.56 2.90
N ALA A 535 23.65 -41.87 2.57
CA ALA A 535 24.49 -41.04 1.69
C ALA A 535 23.92 -40.92 0.25
N SER A 536 23.20 -41.94 -0.22
CA SER A 536 22.50 -42.00 -1.53
C SER A 536 21.46 -40.89 -1.69
N GLU A 537 20.90 -40.40 -0.59
CA GLU A 537 19.75 -39.48 -0.60
C GLU A 537 20.13 -38.05 -0.26
N ARG A 538 21.40 -37.79 0.05
CA ARG A 538 21.90 -36.48 0.50
C ARG A 538 21.59 -35.35 -0.48
N ASN A 539 21.59 -35.61 -1.79
CA ASN A 539 21.23 -34.61 -2.80
C ASN A 539 19.72 -34.33 -2.84
N GLY A 540 18.89 -35.36 -2.70
CA GLY A 540 17.43 -35.21 -2.61
C GLY A 540 17.03 -34.47 -1.34
N GLN A 541 17.68 -34.81 -0.24
CA GLN A 541 17.57 -34.15 1.04
C GLN A 541 17.94 -32.66 0.96
N HIS A 542 19.07 -32.33 0.30
CA HIS A 542 19.50 -30.95 0.07
C HIS A 542 18.40 -30.13 -0.61
N TRP A 543 17.85 -30.64 -1.72
CA TRP A 543 16.79 -29.94 -2.43
C TRP A 543 15.49 -29.84 -1.62
N ALA A 544 15.05 -30.93 -1.00
CA ALA A 544 13.85 -30.92 -0.17
C ALA A 544 13.98 -29.91 1.00
N ARG A 545 15.16 -29.86 1.64
CA ARG A 545 15.46 -28.88 2.67
C ARG A 545 15.44 -27.45 2.12
N ALA A 546 16.14 -27.19 1.02
CA ALA A 546 16.34 -25.84 0.52
C ALA A 546 15.10 -25.24 -0.15
N VAL A 547 14.23 -26.04 -0.78
CA VAL A 547 13.09 -25.53 -1.56
C VAL A 547 11.71 -25.96 -1.08
N CYS A 548 11.58 -27.06 -0.33
CA CYS A 548 10.25 -27.54 0.08
C CYS A 548 9.86 -27.08 1.48
N THR A 549 10.82 -26.89 2.39
CA THR A 549 10.56 -26.51 3.80
C THR A 549 9.89 -25.15 3.94
N GLU A 550 10.11 -24.23 3.00
CA GLU A 550 9.51 -22.89 2.99
C GLU A 550 7.98 -22.93 2.95
N CYS A 551 7.41 -23.98 2.35
CA CYS A 551 5.97 -24.18 2.26
C CYS A 551 5.49 -25.36 3.09
N HIS A 552 6.21 -26.49 3.12
CA HIS A 552 5.76 -27.75 3.72
C HIS A 552 6.21 -27.94 5.19
N GLY A 553 6.75 -26.89 5.81
CA GLY A 553 7.22 -26.91 7.19
C GLY A 553 8.63 -27.47 7.32
N LEU A 554 9.28 -27.19 8.46
CA LEU A 554 10.68 -27.53 8.71
C LEU A 554 10.96 -29.05 8.72
N SER A 555 9.92 -29.85 9.01
CA SER A 555 9.95 -31.31 9.02
C SER A 555 9.14 -31.95 7.88
N LEU A 556 8.74 -31.17 6.87
CA LEU A 556 7.99 -31.63 5.70
C LEU A 556 6.61 -32.27 6.01
N GLN A 557 6.08 -32.04 7.22
CA GLN A 557 4.77 -32.55 7.68
C GLN A 557 3.59 -31.65 7.30
N GLY A 558 3.81 -30.65 6.45
CA GLY A 558 2.80 -29.69 6.02
C GLY A 558 2.74 -28.44 6.89
N ASN A 559 2.03 -27.43 6.39
CA ASN A 559 1.85 -26.16 7.06
C ASN A 559 0.42 -25.64 6.82
N GLU A 560 -0.35 -25.53 7.89
CA GLU A 560 -1.74 -25.05 7.81
C GLU A 560 -1.85 -23.58 7.39
N GLU A 561 -0.87 -22.73 7.73
CA GLU A 561 -0.90 -21.29 7.40
C GLU A 561 -0.91 -21.06 5.89
N VAL A 562 -0.20 -21.89 5.13
CA VAL A 562 -0.14 -21.85 3.66
C VAL A 562 -0.91 -23.00 3.00
N ARG A 563 -1.65 -23.80 3.78
CA ARG A 563 -2.45 -24.95 3.34
C ARG A 563 -1.66 -25.97 2.51
N SER A 564 -0.41 -26.22 2.87
CA SER A 564 0.45 -27.22 2.23
C SER A 564 0.30 -28.58 2.92
N PRO A 565 0.16 -29.69 2.17
CA PRO A 565 0.06 -31.02 2.75
C PRO A 565 1.42 -31.55 3.25
N PRO A 566 1.43 -32.58 4.11
CA PRO A 566 2.63 -33.38 4.36
C PRO A 566 3.21 -33.96 3.07
N LEU A 567 4.54 -33.95 2.91
CA LEU A 567 5.19 -34.45 1.70
C LEU A 567 5.29 -35.97 1.61
N LEU A 568 4.88 -36.72 2.64
CA LEU A 568 4.70 -38.17 2.54
C LEU A 568 3.75 -38.56 1.39
N VAL A 569 2.87 -37.63 1.00
CA VAL A 569 1.96 -37.79 -0.15
C VAL A 569 2.70 -38.09 -1.46
N ALA A 570 4.00 -37.76 -1.57
CA ALA A 570 4.83 -38.12 -2.71
C ALA A 570 4.86 -39.63 -2.96
N LYS A 571 4.69 -40.47 -1.92
CA LYS A 571 4.61 -41.95 -2.05
C LYS A 571 3.40 -42.46 -2.84
N ALA A 572 2.40 -41.60 -3.06
CA ALA A 572 1.23 -41.92 -3.88
C ALA A 572 1.48 -41.72 -5.39
N TYR A 573 2.62 -41.14 -5.78
CA TYR A 573 3.00 -40.90 -7.16
C TYR A 573 3.96 -41.98 -7.64
N ASN A 574 3.98 -42.29 -8.93
CA ASN A 574 5.18 -42.87 -9.54
C ASN A 574 6.13 -41.76 -10.03
N ILE A 575 7.36 -42.11 -10.42
CA ILE A 575 8.37 -41.12 -10.80
C ILE A 575 7.93 -40.22 -11.97
N GLU A 576 7.24 -40.76 -12.98
CA GLU A 576 6.78 -39.98 -14.13
C GLU A 576 5.67 -39.00 -13.73
N GLN A 577 4.72 -39.44 -12.89
CA GLN A 577 3.71 -38.56 -12.30
C GLN A 577 4.33 -37.46 -11.45
N PHE A 578 5.40 -37.78 -10.70
CA PHE A 578 6.11 -36.80 -9.88
C PHE A 578 6.89 -35.78 -10.73
N LYS A 579 7.50 -36.22 -11.84
CA LYS A 579 8.11 -35.33 -12.83
C LYS A 579 7.07 -34.37 -13.43
N THR A 580 5.90 -34.87 -13.81
CA THR A 580 4.79 -34.02 -14.29
C THR A 580 4.34 -33.02 -13.23
N LEU A 581 4.23 -33.45 -11.97
CA LEU A 581 3.89 -32.57 -10.85
C LEU A 581 4.90 -31.42 -10.71
N LEU A 582 6.21 -31.72 -10.66
CA LEU A 582 7.23 -30.69 -10.44
C LEU A 582 7.45 -29.79 -11.66
N ARG A 583 7.20 -30.25 -12.88
CA ARG A 583 7.35 -29.42 -14.09
C ARG A 583 6.13 -28.57 -14.39
N GLU A 584 4.93 -29.14 -14.24
CA GLU A 584 3.70 -28.55 -14.75
C GLU A 584 2.70 -28.16 -13.66
N GLY A 585 2.88 -28.70 -12.45
CA GLY A 585 1.97 -28.49 -11.34
C GLY A 585 0.70 -29.31 -11.43
N VAL A 586 0.72 -30.42 -12.17
CA VAL A 586 -0.45 -31.24 -12.46
C VAL A 586 -0.35 -32.57 -11.70
N PRO A 587 -1.25 -32.84 -10.75
CA PRO A 587 -1.32 -34.14 -10.08
C PRO A 587 -2.05 -35.19 -10.95
N PRO A 588 -1.93 -36.49 -10.63
CA PRO A 588 -2.61 -37.57 -11.36
C PRO A 588 -4.13 -37.42 -11.48
N ASP A 589 -4.78 -36.82 -10.47
CA ASP A 589 -6.23 -36.57 -10.45
C ASP A 589 -6.63 -35.25 -11.15
N GLY A 590 -5.67 -34.50 -11.69
CA GLY A 590 -5.89 -33.29 -12.48
C GLY A 590 -6.44 -32.09 -11.70
N ARG A 591 -6.55 -32.18 -10.37
CA ARG A 591 -7.06 -31.07 -9.55
C ARG A 591 -6.11 -29.87 -9.59
N ASP A 592 -6.66 -28.66 -9.45
CA ASP A 592 -5.84 -27.46 -9.36
C ASP A 592 -5.15 -27.37 -7.99
N LEU A 593 -3.82 -27.34 -7.99
CA LEU A 593 -3.00 -27.24 -6.78
C LEU A 593 -2.66 -25.78 -6.39
N GLY A 594 -3.23 -24.79 -7.09
CA GLY A 594 -3.10 -23.37 -6.73
C GLY A 594 -1.65 -22.90 -6.74
N LEU A 595 -1.11 -22.53 -5.56
CA LEU A 595 0.25 -22.01 -5.43
C LEU A 595 1.31 -23.01 -5.93
N MET A 596 1.15 -24.31 -5.64
CA MET A 596 2.11 -25.33 -6.08
C MET A 596 2.20 -25.40 -7.61
N LYS A 597 1.09 -25.15 -8.32
CA LYS A 597 1.08 -25.09 -9.79
C LYS A 597 1.86 -23.91 -10.34
N GLN A 598 1.82 -22.77 -9.66
CA GLN A 598 2.62 -21.60 -10.02
C GLN A 598 4.10 -21.85 -9.76
N VAL A 599 4.44 -22.41 -8.59
CA VAL A 599 5.82 -22.75 -8.22
C VAL A 599 6.42 -23.76 -9.19
N ALA A 600 5.68 -24.81 -9.57
CA ALA A 600 6.14 -25.78 -10.55
C ALA A 600 6.54 -25.12 -11.89
N ARG A 601 5.63 -24.31 -12.44
CA ARG A 601 5.80 -23.67 -13.75
C ARG A 601 6.80 -22.54 -13.79
N VAL A 602 7.08 -21.89 -12.66
CA VAL A 602 8.02 -20.74 -12.59
C VAL A 602 9.39 -21.15 -12.07
N ARG A 603 9.45 -22.12 -11.15
CA ARG A 603 10.68 -22.48 -10.41
C ARG A 603 11.11 -23.91 -10.70
N PHE A 604 10.28 -24.90 -10.40
CA PHE A 604 10.71 -26.31 -10.40
C PHE A 604 10.84 -26.92 -11.80
N ASN A 605 10.31 -26.28 -12.85
CA ASN A 605 10.61 -26.66 -14.24
C ASN A 605 12.13 -26.64 -14.56
N HIS A 606 12.93 -25.95 -13.74
CA HIS A 606 14.38 -25.82 -13.89
C HIS A 606 15.17 -26.98 -13.25
N PHE A 607 14.51 -27.93 -12.58
CA PHE A 607 15.15 -29.15 -12.12
C PHE A 607 15.47 -30.08 -13.30
N THR A 608 16.63 -30.71 -13.22
CA THR A 608 17.00 -31.84 -14.08
C THR A 608 16.22 -33.10 -13.67
N ASP A 609 16.09 -34.07 -14.59
CA ASP A 609 15.45 -35.35 -14.26
C ASP A 609 16.13 -36.05 -13.08
N GLN A 610 17.47 -35.98 -13.01
CA GLN A 610 18.25 -36.58 -11.93
C GLN A 610 17.96 -35.92 -10.57
N GLU A 611 17.83 -34.59 -10.52
CA GLU A 611 17.49 -33.89 -9.28
C GLU A 611 16.06 -34.25 -8.82
N ILE A 612 15.10 -34.37 -9.75
CA ILE A 612 13.73 -34.80 -9.44
C ILE A 612 13.74 -36.24 -8.89
N GLU A 613 14.49 -37.14 -9.51
CA GLU A 613 14.63 -38.53 -9.05
C GLU A 613 15.26 -38.62 -7.66
N GLN A 614 16.27 -37.80 -7.37
CA GLN A 614 16.88 -37.71 -6.04
C GLN A 614 15.91 -37.17 -4.99
N ILE A 615 15.16 -36.10 -5.30
CA ILE A 615 14.11 -35.57 -4.42
C ILE A 615 13.07 -36.66 -4.14
N PHE A 616 12.61 -37.34 -5.18
CA PHE A 616 11.62 -38.40 -5.07
C PHE A 616 12.11 -39.55 -4.18
N ALA A 617 13.35 -40.02 -4.38
CA ALA A 617 13.96 -41.05 -3.55
C ALA A 617 14.02 -40.64 -2.07
N PHE A 618 14.47 -39.42 -1.78
CA PHE A 618 14.49 -38.91 -0.40
C PHE A 618 13.09 -38.79 0.21
N LEU A 619 12.09 -38.29 -0.53
CA LEU A 619 10.72 -38.21 0.00
C LEU A 619 10.09 -39.59 0.26
N TYR A 620 10.63 -40.65 -0.35
CA TYR A 620 10.22 -42.03 -0.10
C TYR A 620 10.74 -42.60 1.23
N THR A 621 11.78 -42.01 1.83
CA THR A 621 12.32 -42.45 3.13
C THR A 621 11.68 -41.78 4.33
N LEU A 622 10.96 -40.66 4.12
CA LEU A 622 10.10 -40.02 5.12
C LEU A 622 8.94 -40.93 5.53
#